data_AF-A0A0B5E7P5-F1
#
_entry.id   AF-A0A0B5E7P5-F1
#
_cell.length_a   1.000
_cell.length_b   1.000
_cell.length_c   1.000
_cell.angle_alpha   90.00
_cell.angle_beta   90.00
_cell.angle_gamma   90.00
#
_symmetry.space_group_name_H-M   'P 1'
#
loop_
_entity.id
_entity.type
_entity.pdbx_description
1 polymer ?
#
loop_
_entity_poly.entity_id
_entity_poly.type
_entity_poly.pdbx_seq_one_letter_code
_entity_poly.pdbx_strand_id
1 'polypeptide(L)'
;MVSDFAKALAQMGDRRFQAVLAKGIGLTLALLVAVYLAFVWIIGAFVPDTFTLPLIGEVAWVDNALSIGSFFFMILLSVFLMVPVASAFTGLFLEEVAEAVEDRYYPGLPEVPRQTLWDITMDSLGFLGVIVAANLVALVLYLLLNVAAPVIFWALNGFLLGREYFQLVAMRRLGREGAKAARARHMPKIWLAGALMAVPLSIPVVNLLIPVLGAATFTHLFMRLEGGRAAP
;
A
#
# COMPACT_ATOMS: atom_id res chain seq x y z
N MET A 1 -23.43 -3.38 2.03
CA MET A 1 -22.53 -2.62 1.12
C MET A 1 -22.65 -1.12 1.32
N VAL A 2 -23.78 -0.47 0.96
CA VAL A 2 -24.01 0.96 1.29
C VAL A 2 -24.09 1.20 2.82
N SER A 3 -24.64 0.23 3.55
CA SER A 3 -24.64 0.20 5.03
C SER A 3 -23.26 0.15 5.66
N ASP A 4 -22.28 -0.43 4.97
CA ASP A 4 -20.94 -0.68 5.51
C ASP A 4 -20.05 0.54 5.25
N PHE A 5 -20.27 1.22 4.11
CA PHE A 5 -19.70 2.53 3.81
C PHE A 5 -20.23 3.61 4.77
N ALA A 6 -21.53 3.59 5.09
CA ALA A 6 -22.12 4.49 6.08
C ALA A 6 -21.61 4.23 7.51
N LYS A 7 -21.37 2.96 7.87
CA LYS A 7 -20.73 2.60 9.15
C LYS A 7 -19.27 3.03 9.22
N ALA A 8 -18.52 2.91 8.12
CA ALA A 8 -17.14 3.40 8.02
C ALA A 8 -17.08 4.93 8.12
N LEU A 9 -18.02 5.65 7.48
CA LEU A 9 -18.15 7.11 7.61
C LEU A 9 -18.50 7.53 9.05
N ALA A 10 -19.40 6.78 9.71
CA ALA A 10 -19.76 7.01 11.11
C ALA A 10 -18.59 6.71 12.08
N GLN A 11 -17.69 5.80 11.72
CA GLN A 11 -16.48 5.46 12.48
C GLN A 11 -15.35 6.49 12.38
N MET A 12 -15.41 7.45 11.45
CA MET A 12 -14.41 8.53 11.37
C MET A 12 -14.39 9.44 12.62
N GLY A 13 -15.45 9.42 13.42
CA GLY A 13 -15.54 10.14 14.70
C GLY A 13 -14.96 9.39 15.90
N ASP A 14 -14.59 8.10 15.76
CA ASP A 14 -14.05 7.31 16.87
C ASP A 14 -12.61 7.76 17.18
N ARG A 15 -12.35 8.11 18.44
CA ARG A 15 -11.02 8.56 18.91
C ARG A 15 -9.92 7.56 18.58
N ARG A 16 -10.25 6.26 18.53
CA ARG A 16 -9.27 5.21 18.22
C ARG A 16 -8.90 5.19 16.74
N PHE A 17 -9.88 5.40 15.85
CA PHE A 17 -9.64 5.54 14.41
C PHE A 17 -8.84 6.81 14.12
N GLN A 18 -9.20 7.93 14.77
CA GLN A 18 -8.46 9.18 14.68
C GLN A 18 -7.03 9.07 15.22
N ALA A 19 -6.80 8.29 16.29
CA ALA A 19 -5.46 8.05 16.83
C ALA A 19 -4.59 7.23 15.86
N VAL A 20 -5.15 6.22 15.19
CA VAL A 20 -4.45 5.45 14.15
C VAL A 20 -4.17 6.33 12.94
N LEU A 21 -5.14 7.13 12.50
CA LEU A 21 -4.96 8.06 11.39
C LEU A 21 -3.90 9.14 11.72
N ALA A 22 -3.93 9.70 12.92
CA ALA A 22 -2.97 10.70 13.39
C ALA A 22 -1.56 10.10 13.56
N LYS A 23 -1.45 8.85 14.03
CA LYS A 23 -0.17 8.11 14.02
C LYS A 23 0.32 7.91 12.59
N GLY A 24 -0.55 7.56 11.65
CA GLY A 24 -0.21 7.44 10.23
C GLY A 24 0.32 8.74 9.65
N ILE A 25 -0.43 9.82 9.80
CA ILE A 25 -0.03 11.15 9.33
C ILE A 25 1.27 11.60 10.01
N GLY A 26 1.39 11.43 11.33
CA GLY A 26 2.59 11.78 12.09
C GLY A 26 3.83 11.00 11.65
N LEU A 27 3.70 9.69 11.46
CA LEU A 27 4.78 8.85 10.96
C LEU A 27 5.16 9.22 9.52
N THR A 28 4.18 9.57 8.68
CA THR A 28 4.42 10.08 7.32
C THR A 28 5.29 11.31 7.32
N LEU A 29 4.88 12.31 8.12
CA LEU A 29 5.55 13.60 8.19
C LEU A 29 6.95 13.43 8.77
N ALA A 30 7.09 12.63 9.83
CA ALA A 30 8.39 12.32 10.42
C ALA A 30 9.32 11.62 9.43
N LEU A 31 8.83 10.62 8.70
CA LEU A 31 9.62 9.90 7.69
C LEU A 31 9.98 10.82 6.52
N LEU A 32 9.04 11.65 6.07
CA LEU A 32 9.28 12.61 4.99
C LEU A 32 10.36 13.63 5.37
N VAL A 33 10.29 14.18 6.58
CA VAL A 33 11.33 15.08 7.11
C VAL A 33 12.66 14.34 7.25
N ALA A 34 12.68 13.12 7.81
CA ALA A 34 13.89 12.35 7.99
C ALA A 34 14.58 12.02 6.65
N VAL A 35 13.81 11.57 5.64
CA VAL A 35 14.35 11.28 4.31
C VAL A 35 14.80 12.55 3.61
N TYR A 36 14.05 13.66 3.74
CA TYR A 36 14.47 14.95 3.21
C TYR A 36 15.81 15.40 3.81
N LEU A 37 15.95 15.36 5.14
CA LEU A 37 17.20 15.73 5.82
C LEU A 37 18.37 14.81 5.44
N ALA A 38 18.12 13.50 5.35
CA ALA A 38 19.12 12.54 4.91
C ALA A 38 19.56 12.82 3.46
N PHE A 39 18.63 13.19 2.59
CA PHE A 39 18.90 13.52 1.19
C PHE A 39 19.70 14.81 1.06
N VAL A 40 19.30 15.87 1.78
CA VAL A 40 20.06 17.14 1.87
C VAL A 40 21.48 16.88 2.38
N TRP A 41 21.63 16.04 3.40
CA TRP A 41 22.93 15.68 3.97
C TRP A 41 23.80 14.89 2.99
N ILE A 42 23.24 13.86 2.32
CA ILE A 42 23.96 13.07 1.30
C ILE A 42 24.40 13.97 0.16
N ILE A 43 23.49 14.80 -0.37
CA ILE A 43 23.82 15.71 -1.46
C ILE A 43 24.90 16.69 -1.04
N GLY A 44 24.74 17.36 0.11
CA GLY A 44 25.76 18.29 0.62
C GLY A 44 27.13 17.64 0.85
N ALA A 45 27.19 16.33 1.08
CA ALA A 45 28.45 15.60 1.19
C ALA A 45 29.15 15.36 -0.17
N PHE A 46 28.42 15.33 -1.29
CA PHE A 46 28.94 15.01 -2.63
C PHE A 46 28.86 16.16 -3.64
N VAL A 47 28.11 17.22 -3.33
CA VAL A 47 27.74 18.31 -4.25
C VAL A 47 28.18 19.63 -3.61
N PRO A 48 29.28 20.26 -4.08
CA PRO A 48 29.70 21.59 -3.62
C PRO A 48 28.58 22.64 -3.63
N ASP A 49 28.65 23.61 -2.71
CA ASP A 49 27.59 24.61 -2.49
C ASP A 49 27.24 25.45 -3.73
N THR A 50 28.17 25.55 -4.68
CA THR A 50 28.03 26.29 -5.94
C THR A 50 28.59 25.49 -7.10
N PHE A 51 27.83 25.38 -8.19
CA PHE A 51 28.32 24.86 -9.46
C PHE A 51 28.25 25.93 -10.54
N THR A 52 29.36 26.13 -11.23
CA THR A 52 29.43 26.99 -12.42
C THR A 52 29.05 26.17 -13.66
N LEU A 53 27.89 26.46 -14.24
CA LEU A 53 27.49 25.88 -15.52
C LEU A 53 27.95 26.82 -16.66
N PRO A 54 28.68 26.32 -17.67
CA PRO A 54 29.32 27.17 -18.70
C PRO A 54 28.35 27.98 -19.58
N LEU A 55 27.03 27.69 -19.55
CA LEU A 55 26.00 28.47 -20.25
C LEU A 55 25.08 29.29 -19.31
N ILE A 56 25.08 29.04 -18.00
CA ILE A 56 24.01 29.50 -17.08
C ILE A 56 24.55 30.29 -15.88
N GLY A 57 25.88 30.29 -15.65
CA GLY A 57 26.51 31.01 -14.55
C GLY A 57 26.60 30.18 -13.26
N GLU A 58 26.86 30.84 -12.12
CA GLU A 58 26.88 30.21 -10.79
C GLU A 58 25.47 29.84 -10.34
N VAL A 59 25.24 28.54 -10.10
CA VAL A 59 23.99 28.02 -9.55
C VAL A 59 24.26 27.49 -8.15
N ALA A 60 23.69 28.18 -7.15
CA ALA A 60 23.59 27.68 -5.78
C ALA A 60 22.39 26.74 -5.68
N TRP A 61 22.62 25.49 -5.25
CA TRP A 61 21.60 24.44 -5.25
C TRP A 61 20.52 24.63 -4.16
N VAL A 62 20.85 25.36 -3.08
CA VAL A 62 19.93 25.65 -1.97
C VAL A 62 19.09 26.91 -2.21
N ASP A 63 19.67 27.94 -2.84
CA ASP A 63 19.08 29.30 -2.80
C ASP A 63 18.15 29.63 -3.98
N ASN A 64 18.18 28.85 -5.07
CA ASN A 64 17.48 29.22 -6.31
C ASN A 64 16.21 28.41 -6.54
N ALA A 65 15.20 28.59 -5.67
CA ALA A 65 13.90 27.91 -5.73
C ALA A 65 13.14 28.03 -7.08
N LEU A 66 13.56 28.96 -7.95
CA LEU A 66 12.96 29.23 -9.27
C LEU A 66 13.81 28.75 -10.46
N SER A 67 14.92 28.04 -10.22
CA SER A 67 15.74 27.51 -11.31
C SER A 67 15.11 26.28 -11.97
N ILE A 68 15.40 26.07 -13.26
CA ILE A 68 14.98 24.85 -13.97
C ILE A 68 15.58 23.59 -13.34
N GLY A 69 16.76 23.72 -12.70
CA GLY A 69 17.40 22.66 -11.92
C GLY A 69 16.56 22.28 -10.70
N SER A 70 16.00 23.26 -9.99
CA SER A 70 15.12 23.03 -8.84
C SER A 70 13.78 22.38 -9.23
N PHE A 71 13.27 22.64 -10.43
CA PHE A 71 12.10 21.94 -10.96
C PHE A 71 12.35 20.44 -11.14
N PHE A 72 13.44 20.07 -11.83
CA PHE A 72 13.80 18.65 -12.00
C PHE A 72 14.19 18.00 -10.68
N PHE A 73 14.84 18.74 -9.79
CA PHE A 73 15.17 18.29 -8.44
C PHE A 73 13.92 18.00 -7.60
N MET A 74 12.93 18.89 -7.60
CA MET A 74 11.65 18.68 -6.92
C MET A 74 10.91 17.45 -7.45
N ILE A 75 10.92 17.22 -8.76
CA ILE A 75 10.34 16.01 -9.36
C ILE A 75 11.10 14.76 -8.89
N LEU A 76 12.43 14.77 -8.97
CA LEU A 76 13.25 13.64 -8.55
C LEU A 76 13.05 13.33 -7.06
N LEU A 77 13.05 14.37 -6.23
CA LEU A 77 12.81 14.29 -4.80
C LEU A 77 11.40 13.79 -4.49
N SER A 78 10.37 14.25 -5.22
CA SER A 78 8.99 13.78 -5.07
C SER A 78 8.86 12.30 -5.39
N VAL A 79 9.46 11.82 -6.49
CA VAL A 79 9.43 10.41 -6.88
C VAL A 79 10.21 9.57 -5.87
N PHE A 80 11.38 10.05 -5.45
CA PHE A 80 12.21 9.36 -4.46
C PHE A 80 11.53 9.29 -3.09
N LEU A 81 10.89 10.36 -2.62
CA LEU A 81 10.15 10.38 -1.35
C LEU A 81 8.88 9.53 -1.40
N MET A 82 8.23 9.44 -2.56
CA MET A 82 7.03 8.63 -2.72
C MET A 82 7.28 7.16 -2.36
N VAL A 83 8.42 6.60 -2.77
CA VAL A 83 8.70 5.15 -2.62
C VAL A 83 8.87 4.73 -1.15
N PRO A 84 9.74 5.33 -0.31
CA PRO A 84 9.87 5.02 1.10
C PRO A 84 8.58 5.27 1.88
N VAL A 85 7.89 6.38 1.61
CA VAL A 85 6.63 6.70 2.27
C VAL A 85 5.57 5.64 1.96
N ALA A 86 5.38 5.30 0.68
CA ALA A 86 4.45 4.26 0.27
C ALA A 86 4.81 2.88 0.85
N SER A 87 6.10 2.55 0.93
CA SER A 87 6.58 1.29 1.50
C SER A 87 6.37 1.21 3.02
N ALA A 88 6.61 2.29 3.76
CA ALA A 88 6.40 2.34 5.19
C ALA A 88 4.90 2.20 5.53
N PHE A 89 4.05 2.84 4.74
CA PHE A 89 2.59 2.73 4.87
C PHE A 89 2.04 1.36 4.51
N THR A 90 2.56 0.70 3.48
CA THR A 90 2.06 -0.63 3.11
C THR A 90 2.53 -1.70 4.08
N GLY A 91 3.78 -1.68 4.55
CA GLY A 91 4.28 -2.72 5.46
C GLY A 91 3.72 -2.62 6.88
N LEU A 92 3.97 -1.50 7.56
CA LEU A 92 3.73 -1.38 9.01
C LEU A 92 2.24 -1.20 9.35
N PHE A 93 1.51 -0.40 8.58
CA PHE A 93 0.10 -0.11 8.88
C PHE A 93 -0.84 -1.27 8.58
N LEU A 94 -0.54 -2.09 7.55
CA LEU A 94 -1.42 -3.21 7.21
C LEU A 94 -1.44 -4.28 8.30
N GLU A 95 -0.29 -4.60 8.86
CA GLU A 95 -0.17 -5.57 9.94
C GLU A 95 -0.88 -5.08 11.22
N GLU A 96 -0.63 -3.82 11.62
CA GLU A 96 -1.26 -3.22 12.80
C GLU A 96 -2.79 -3.12 12.65
N VAL A 97 -3.30 -2.76 11.47
CA VAL A 97 -4.74 -2.67 11.23
C VAL A 97 -5.39 -4.06 11.27
N ALA A 98 -4.76 -5.06 10.66
CA ALA A 98 -5.28 -6.43 10.69
C ALA A 98 -5.38 -6.94 12.14
N GLU A 99 -4.34 -6.72 12.94
CA GLU A 99 -4.31 -7.04 14.38
C GLU A 99 -5.39 -6.31 15.16
N ALA A 100 -5.53 -5.00 14.97
CA ALA A 100 -6.55 -4.20 15.65
C ALA A 100 -7.99 -4.66 15.31
N VAL A 101 -8.22 -5.14 14.07
CA VAL A 101 -9.50 -5.72 13.65
C VAL A 101 -9.72 -7.08 14.32
N GLU A 102 -8.70 -7.93 14.37
CA GLU A 102 -8.76 -9.23 15.05
C GLU A 102 -9.04 -9.08 16.54
N ASP A 103 -8.33 -8.20 17.25
CA ASP A 103 -8.54 -7.93 18.67
C ASP A 103 -9.97 -7.45 18.98
N ARG A 104 -10.54 -6.64 18.08
CA ARG A 104 -11.85 -6.03 18.29
C ARG A 104 -12.99 -6.98 17.98
N TYR A 105 -12.90 -7.74 16.88
CA TYR A 105 -14.00 -8.52 16.34
C TYR A 105 -13.85 -10.03 16.57
N TYR A 106 -12.64 -10.49 16.91
CA TYR A 106 -12.31 -11.90 17.10
C TYR A 106 -11.41 -12.12 18.34
N PRO A 107 -11.85 -11.69 19.55
CA PRO A 107 -11.02 -11.66 20.77
C PRO A 107 -10.63 -13.03 21.35
N GLY A 108 -10.92 -14.13 20.66
CA GLY A 108 -10.60 -15.50 21.08
C GLY A 108 -9.58 -16.21 20.18
N LEU A 109 -8.94 -15.48 19.25
CA LEU A 109 -7.95 -16.06 18.36
C LEU A 109 -6.60 -16.30 19.08
N PRO A 110 -5.88 -17.39 18.77
CA PRO A 110 -4.51 -17.60 19.28
C PRO A 110 -3.57 -16.49 18.86
N GLU A 111 -2.46 -16.31 19.57
CA GLU A 111 -1.39 -15.39 19.15
C GLU A 111 -0.86 -15.76 17.76
N VAL A 112 -0.56 -14.72 16.96
CA VAL A 112 -0.06 -14.86 15.60
C VAL A 112 1.44 -15.18 15.64
N PRO A 113 1.91 -16.28 15.03
CA PRO A 113 3.33 -16.55 14.90
C PRO A 113 4.03 -15.46 14.08
N ARG A 114 5.21 -14.99 14.53
CA ARG A 114 6.00 -14.01 13.76
C ARG A 114 6.44 -14.65 12.45
N GLN A 115 6.16 -13.99 11.33
CA GLN A 115 6.60 -14.45 10.02
C GLN A 115 8.13 -14.34 9.92
N THR A 116 8.75 -15.29 9.22
CA THR A 116 10.19 -15.22 8.96
C THR A 116 10.49 -14.18 7.87
N LEU A 117 11.63 -13.49 7.95
CA LEU A 117 12.06 -12.55 6.89
C LEU A 117 12.16 -13.23 5.52
N TRP A 118 12.45 -14.54 5.51
CA TRP A 118 12.48 -15.35 4.31
C TRP A 118 11.10 -15.51 3.66
N ASP A 119 10.06 -15.79 4.46
CA ASP A 119 8.70 -15.93 3.97
C ASP A 119 8.18 -14.62 3.36
N ILE A 120 8.45 -13.49 4.02
CA ILE A 120 8.10 -12.15 3.55
C ILE A 120 8.81 -11.85 2.22
N THR A 121 10.11 -12.08 2.14
CA THR A 121 10.91 -11.80 0.94
C THR A 121 10.43 -12.64 -0.25
N MET A 122 10.23 -13.94 -0.05
CA MET A 122 9.84 -14.84 -1.12
C MET A 122 8.37 -14.63 -1.54
N ASP A 123 7.52 -14.05 -0.69
CA ASP A 123 6.14 -13.69 -1.06
C ASP A 123 6.15 -12.38 -1.87
N SER A 124 6.93 -11.40 -1.42
CA SER A 124 7.16 -10.12 -2.11
C SER A 124 7.68 -10.33 -3.54
N LEU A 125 8.68 -11.20 -3.72
CA LEU A 125 9.20 -11.55 -5.06
C LEU A 125 8.14 -12.22 -5.93
N GLY A 126 7.34 -13.12 -5.34
CA GLY A 126 6.25 -13.78 -6.04
C GLY A 126 5.14 -12.81 -6.44
N PHE A 127 4.86 -11.80 -5.61
CA PHE A 127 3.91 -10.74 -5.95
C PHE A 127 4.45 -9.81 -7.02
N LEU A 128 5.72 -9.43 -6.97
CA LEU A 128 6.37 -8.61 -7.99
C LEU A 128 6.22 -9.23 -9.38
N GLY A 129 6.49 -10.53 -9.51
CA GLY A 129 6.28 -11.25 -10.77
C GLY A 129 4.82 -11.20 -11.27
N VAL A 130 3.86 -11.31 -10.36
CA VAL A 130 2.42 -11.19 -10.71
C VAL A 130 2.03 -9.77 -11.09
N ILE A 131 2.54 -8.74 -10.39
CA ILE A 131 2.32 -7.34 -10.73
C ILE A 131 2.82 -7.07 -12.15
N VAL A 132 4.05 -7.49 -12.46
CA VAL A 132 4.65 -7.27 -13.78
C VAL A 132 3.82 -7.95 -14.86
N ALA A 133 3.50 -9.25 -14.69
CA ALA A 133 2.68 -9.98 -15.65
C ALA A 133 1.30 -9.36 -15.84
N ALA A 134 0.62 -8.98 -14.76
CA ALA A 134 -0.71 -8.36 -14.81
C ALA A 134 -0.68 -7.01 -15.52
N ASN A 135 0.35 -6.18 -15.28
CA ASN A 135 0.50 -4.89 -15.95
C ASN A 135 0.84 -5.03 -17.43
N LEU A 136 1.65 -6.02 -17.82
CA LEU A 136 1.90 -6.32 -19.23
C LEU A 136 0.61 -6.74 -19.95
N VAL A 137 -0.21 -7.58 -19.33
CA VAL A 137 -1.54 -7.94 -19.84
C VAL A 137 -2.44 -6.70 -19.91
N ALA A 138 -2.41 -5.85 -18.88
CA ALA A 138 -3.16 -4.58 -18.85
C ALA A 138 -2.83 -3.71 -20.06
N LEU A 139 -1.54 -3.54 -20.34
CA LEU A 139 -1.06 -2.72 -21.44
C LEU A 139 -1.63 -3.21 -22.77
N VAL A 140 -1.56 -4.52 -23.03
CA VAL A 140 -2.14 -5.12 -24.24
C VAL A 140 -3.65 -4.90 -24.31
N LEU A 141 -4.37 -5.11 -23.20
CA LEU A 141 -5.82 -4.92 -23.15
C LEU A 141 -6.23 -3.46 -23.36
N TYR A 142 -5.50 -2.50 -22.81
CA TYR A 142 -5.78 -1.07 -23.00
C TYR A 142 -5.59 -0.63 -24.45
N LEU A 143 -4.61 -1.21 -25.16
CA LEU A 143 -4.39 -0.92 -26.58
C LEU A 143 -5.52 -1.45 -27.47
N LEU A 144 -6.13 -2.58 -27.09
CA LEU A 144 -7.19 -3.23 -27.87
C LEU A 144 -8.60 -2.74 -27.52
N LEU A 145 -8.84 -2.38 -26.25
CA LEU A 145 -10.17 -2.15 -25.68
C LEU A 145 -10.23 -0.84 -24.90
N ASN A 146 -9.96 0.28 -25.58
CA ASN A 146 -9.92 1.62 -24.96
C ASN A 146 -11.22 2.02 -24.24
N VAL A 147 -12.40 1.69 -24.78
CA VAL A 147 -13.71 2.00 -24.15
C VAL A 147 -13.92 1.20 -22.86
N ALA A 148 -13.33 0.01 -22.74
CA ALA A 148 -13.43 -0.83 -21.56
C ALA A 148 -12.37 -0.51 -20.48
N ALA A 149 -11.56 0.55 -20.67
CA ALA A 149 -10.44 0.87 -19.79
C ALA A 149 -10.82 0.98 -18.29
N PRO A 150 -11.94 1.60 -17.87
CA PRO A 150 -12.33 1.64 -16.46
C PRO A 150 -12.60 0.24 -15.88
N VAL A 151 -13.23 -0.64 -16.66
CA VAL A 151 -13.55 -2.01 -16.24
C VAL A 151 -12.28 -2.85 -16.13
N ILE A 152 -11.38 -2.71 -17.11
CA ILE A 152 -10.06 -3.36 -17.11
C ILE A 152 -9.25 -2.89 -15.89
N PHE A 153 -9.27 -1.59 -15.60
CA PHE A 153 -8.61 -1.00 -14.43
C PHE A 153 -9.13 -1.62 -13.13
N TRP A 154 -10.44 -1.66 -12.91
CA TRP A 154 -11.00 -2.25 -11.68
C TRP A 154 -10.79 -3.76 -11.59
N ALA A 155 -10.89 -4.48 -12.71
CA ALA A 155 -10.66 -5.93 -12.74
C ALA A 155 -9.21 -6.28 -12.38
N LEU A 156 -8.24 -5.61 -12.99
CA LEU A 156 -6.82 -5.89 -12.77
C LEU A 156 -6.33 -5.40 -11.41
N ASN A 157 -6.64 -4.14 -11.04
CA ASN A 157 -6.27 -3.64 -9.71
C ASN A 157 -7.00 -4.43 -8.63
N GLY A 158 -8.25 -4.81 -8.87
CA GLY A 158 -9.00 -5.67 -7.96
C GLY A 158 -8.37 -7.05 -7.78
N PHE A 159 -7.83 -7.63 -8.85
CA PHE A 159 -7.05 -8.87 -8.76
C PHE A 159 -5.78 -8.70 -7.94
N LEU A 160 -5.01 -7.64 -8.17
CA LEU A 160 -3.77 -7.38 -7.45
C LEU A 160 -4.05 -7.11 -5.96
N LEU A 161 -4.97 -6.21 -5.65
CA LEU A 161 -5.37 -5.89 -4.28
C LEU A 161 -5.93 -7.12 -3.57
N GLY A 162 -6.88 -7.81 -4.19
CA GLY A 162 -7.50 -8.98 -3.58
C GLY A 162 -6.48 -10.06 -3.26
N ARG A 163 -5.62 -10.38 -4.22
CA ARG A 163 -4.54 -11.34 -4.05
C ARG A 163 -3.61 -10.95 -2.90
N GLU A 164 -3.15 -9.70 -2.87
CA GLU A 164 -2.14 -9.24 -1.92
C GLU A 164 -2.66 -9.15 -0.49
N TYR A 165 -3.77 -8.43 -0.30
CA TYR A 165 -4.32 -8.22 1.04
C TYR A 165 -4.82 -9.52 1.66
N PHE A 166 -5.45 -10.40 0.86
CA PHE A 166 -5.82 -11.73 1.36
C PHE A 166 -4.60 -12.57 1.73
N GLN A 167 -3.55 -12.55 0.90
CA GLN A 167 -2.33 -13.32 1.13
C GLN A 167 -1.66 -12.89 2.44
N LEU A 168 -1.52 -11.59 2.68
CA LEU A 168 -0.93 -11.04 3.91
C LEU A 168 -1.69 -11.52 5.16
N VAL A 169 -3.01 -11.38 5.15
CA VAL A 169 -3.88 -11.83 6.27
C VAL A 169 -3.78 -13.34 6.45
N ALA A 170 -3.90 -14.12 5.38
CA ALA A 170 -3.87 -15.57 5.46
C ALA A 170 -2.51 -16.10 5.89
N MET A 171 -1.40 -15.45 5.49
CA MET A 171 -0.06 -15.86 5.89
C MET A 171 0.20 -15.69 7.39
N ARG A 172 -0.40 -14.67 8.02
CA ARG A 172 -0.34 -14.50 9.49
C ARG A 172 -0.88 -15.73 10.21
N ARG A 173 -1.94 -16.34 9.71
CA ARG A 173 -2.68 -17.40 10.41
C ARG A 173 -2.33 -18.82 9.95
N LEU A 174 -2.07 -19.01 8.66
CA LEU A 174 -1.90 -20.33 8.04
C LEU A 174 -0.48 -20.57 7.51
N GLY A 175 0.42 -19.60 7.67
CA GLY A 175 1.73 -19.61 7.04
C GLY A 175 1.66 -19.51 5.51
N ARG A 176 2.83 -19.52 4.86
CA ARG A 176 3.00 -19.31 3.42
C ARG A 176 2.22 -20.33 2.57
N GLU A 177 2.34 -21.62 2.89
CA GLU A 177 1.72 -22.69 2.12
C GLU A 177 0.20 -22.72 2.30
N GLY A 178 -0.26 -22.60 3.55
CA GLY A 178 -1.69 -22.55 3.87
C GLY A 178 -2.38 -21.33 3.23
N ALA A 179 -1.71 -20.17 3.22
CA ALA A 179 -2.21 -18.98 2.53
C ALA A 179 -2.37 -19.19 1.02
N LYS A 180 -1.38 -19.81 0.36
CA LYS A 180 -1.47 -20.12 -1.08
C LYS A 180 -2.63 -21.07 -1.38
N ALA A 181 -2.82 -22.09 -0.55
CA ALA A 181 -3.90 -23.07 -0.70
C ALA A 181 -5.29 -22.44 -0.48
N ALA A 182 -5.44 -21.63 0.57
CA ALA A 182 -6.68 -20.89 0.86
C ALA A 182 -7.03 -19.93 -0.28
N ARG A 183 -6.02 -19.19 -0.79
CA ARG A 183 -6.20 -18.27 -1.91
C ARG A 183 -6.64 -18.99 -3.19
N ALA A 184 -6.01 -20.11 -3.53
CA ALA A 184 -6.38 -20.90 -4.71
C ALA A 184 -7.85 -21.38 -4.63
N ARG A 185 -8.29 -21.78 -3.44
CA ARG A 185 -9.65 -22.28 -3.17
C ARG A 185 -10.73 -21.19 -3.26
N HIS A 186 -10.37 -19.95 -2.97
CA HIS A 186 -11.32 -18.84 -2.84
C HIS A 186 -11.06 -17.66 -3.79
N MET A 187 -10.22 -17.86 -4.81
CA MET A 187 -9.78 -16.82 -5.74
C MET A 187 -10.93 -15.98 -6.33
N PRO A 188 -12.08 -16.54 -6.76
CA PRO A 188 -13.16 -15.73 -7.32
C PRO A 188 -13.77 -14.75 -6.30
N LYS A 189 -13.93 -15.18 -5.04
CA LYS A 189 -14.46 -14.34 -3.95
C LYS A 189 -13.46 -13.26 -3.55
N ILE A 190 -12.17 -13.62 -3.52
CA ILE A 190 -11.05 -12.71 -3.24
C ILE A 190 -10.97 -11.64 -4.33
N TRP A 191 -11.03 -12.04 -5.59
CA TRP A 191 -11.00 -11.14 -6.73
C TRP A 191 -12.20 -10.18 -6.74
N LEU A 192 -13.41 -10.69 -6.50
CA LEU A 192 -14.60 -9.85 -6.45
C LEU A 192 -14.52 -8.80 -5.33
N ALA A 193 -14.07 -9.22 -4.13
CA ALA A 193 -13.84 -8.29 -3.03
C ALA A 193 -12.79 -7.23 -3.38
N GLY A 194 -11.71 -7.63 -4.05
CA GLY A 194 -10.68 -6.72 -4.54
C GLY A 194 -11.19 -5.76 -5.62
N ALA A 195 -11.99 -6.23 -6.57
CA ALA A 195 -12.58 -5.39 -7.62
C ALA A 195 -13.52 -4.32 -7.05
N LEU A 196 -14.31 -4.68 -6.03
CA LEU A 196 -15.13 -3.72 -5.29
C LEU A 196 -14.27 -2.69 -4.54
N MET A 197 -13.14 -3.13 -3.97
CA MET A 197 -12.15 -2.26 -3.31
C MET A 197 -11.37 -1.37 -4.29
N ALA A 198 -11.26 -1.76 -5.56
CA ALA A 198 -10.60 -0.98 -6.60
C ALA A 198 -11.43 0.23 -7.08
N VAL A 199 -12.75 0.22 -6.85
CA VAL A 199 -13.63 1.36 -7.24
C VAL A 199 -13.31 2.62 -6.42
N PRO A 200 -13.20 2.58 -5.07
CA PRO A 200 -12.74 3.71 -4.27
C PRO A 200 -11.36 4.27 -4.68
N LEU A 201 -10.50 3.44 -5.28
CA LEU A 201 -9.15 3.80 -5.74
C LEU A 201 -9.16 4.88 -6.82
N SER A 202 -10.29 5.02 -7.54
CA SER A 202 -10.49 6.09 -8.51
C SER A 202 -10.71 7.47 -7.86
N ILE A 203 -10.89 7.55 -6.53
CA ILE A 203 -11.09 8.81 -5.80
C ILE A 203 -9.80 9.13 -5.01
N PRO A 204 -9.05 10.19 -5.38
CA PRO A 204 -7.73 10.49 -4.80
C PRO A 204 -7.69 10.57 -3.26
N VAL A 205 -8.70 11.18 -2.64
CA VAL A 205 -8.79 11.33 -1.18
C VAL A 205 -9.06 9.98 -0.49
N VAL A 206 -9.86 9.11 -1.11
CA VAL A 206 -10.23 7.81 -0.54
C VAL A 206 -9.07 6.81 -0.64
N ASN A 207 -8.13 7.03 -1.57
CA ASN A 207 -6.94 6.20 -1.72
C ASN A 207 -6.11 6.09 -0.43
N LEU A 208 -6.12 7.14 0.41
CA LEU A 208 -5.45 7.14 1.72
C LEU A 208 -6.05 6.14 2.72
N LEU A 209 -7.33 5.80 2.56
CA LEU A 209 -8.04 4.87 3.43
C LEU A 209 -7.92 3.42 2.97
N ILE A 210 -7.41 3.19 1.76
CA ILE A 210 -7.36 1.85 1.15
C ILE A 210 -6.53 0.85 1.95
N PRO A 211 -5.35 1.19 2.50
CA PRO A 211 -4.63 0.25 3.34
C PRO A 211 -5.46 -0.24 4.52
N VAL A 212 -6.14 0.69 5.20
CA VAL A 212 -6.97 0.39 6.36
C VAL A 212 -8.20 -0.43 5.96
N LEU A 213 -8.91 0.01 4.93
CA LEU A 213 -10.12 -0.66 4.43
C LEU A 213 -9.82 -2.04 3.84
N GLY A 214 -8.70 -2.16 3.13
CA GLY A 214 -8.24 -3.41 2.56
C GLY A 214 -7.89 -4.41 3.64
N ALA A 215 -7.06 -4.03 4.62
CA ALA A 215 -6.73 -4.91 5.75
C ALA A 215 -7.99 -5.39 6.47
N ALA A 216 -8.89 -4.48 6.85
CA ALA A 216 -10.13 -4.84 7.52
C ALA A 216 -11.03 -5.76 6.67
N THR A 217 -11.25 -5.42 5.39
CA THR A 217 -12.11 -6.19 4.49
C THR A 217 -11.58 -7.60 4.29
N PHE A 218 -10.27 -7.74 4.07
CA PHE A 218 -9.65 -9.04 3.83
C PHE A 218 -9.48 -9.87 5.11
N THR A 219 -9.33 -9.23 6.28
CA THR A 219 -9.42 -9.92 7.59
C THR A 219 -10.80 -10.54 7.79
N HIS A 220 -11.88 -9.77 7.61
CA HIS A 220 -13.23 -10.33 7.72
C HIS A 220 -13.52 -11.39 6.65
N LEU A 221 -13.05 -11.19 5.41
CA LEU A 221 -13.20 -12.17 4.35
C LEU A 221 -12.47 -13.47 4.70
N PHE A 222 -11.23 -13.39 5.18
CA PHE A 222 -10.45 -14.53 5.62
C PHE A 222 -11.16 -15.27 6.75
N MET A 223 -11.57 -14.57 7.80
CA MET A 223 -12.27 -15.18 8.94
C MET A 223 -13.58 -15.87 8.53
N ARG A 224 -14.31 -15.30 7.56
CA ARG A 224 -15.53 -15.93 7.01
C ARG A 224 -15.25 -17.19 6.20
N LEU A 225 -14.11 -17.26 5.50
CA LEU A 225 -13.80 -18.37 4.59
C LEU A 225 -13.01 -19.49 5.27
N GLU A 226 -12.07 -19.14 6.15
CA GLU A 226 -11.09 -20.04 6.75
C GLU A 226 -11.03 -19.93 8.29
N GLY A 227 -11.84 -19.07 8.93
CA GLY A 227 -11.80 -18.87 10.39
C GLY A 227 -12.04 -20.15 11.20
N GLY A 228 -12.81 -21.11 10.66
CA GLY A 228 -13.01 -22.42 11.29
C GLY A 228 -11.84 -23.38 11.16
N ARG A 229 -10.85 -23.11 10.29
CA ARG A 229 -9.58 -23.84 10.18
C ARG A 229 -8.40 -23.11 10.85
N ALA A 230 -8.63 -21.87 11.27
CA ALA A 230 -7.66 -21.05 12.00
C ALA A 230 -7.79 -21.20 13.53
N ALA A 231 -8.85 -21.87 14.01
CA ALA A 231 -8.99 -22.30 15.40
C ALA A 231 -8.45 -23.75 15.54
N PRO A 232 -7.83 -24.09 16.68
CA PRO A 232 -7.21 -25.40 16.92
C PRO A 232 -8.20 -26.58 16.82
#